data_AF-A0A6M3KSN7-F1
#
_entry.id   AF-A0A6M3KSN7-F1
#
_cell.length_a   1.000
_cell.length_b   1.000
_cell.length_c   1.000
_cell.angle_alpha   90.00
_cell.angle_beta   90.00
_cell.angle_gamma   90.00
#
_symmetry.space_group_name_H-M   'P 1'
#
loop_
_entity.id
_entity.type
_entity.pdbx_description
1 polymer ?
#
loop_
_entity_poly.entity_id
_entity_poly.type
_entity_poly.pdbx_seq_one_letter_code
_entity_poly.pdbx_strand_id
1 'polypeptide(L)'
;MAVTWKKVAYADEVIANALLATKGDMIYASAAGVPAKLAIGADDEILRVATDLPNWEAMPAPAAHTLNSHTAADGAVDFNLQEATDLVVMDVANEAGLPEVGIAVAQLCFAASEKTLHICTVAA
;
A
#
# COMPACT_ATOMS: atom_id res chain seq x y z
N MET A 1 -29.20 44.29 -45.50
CA MET A 1 -29.91 43.02 -45.23
C MET A 1 -29.12 42.29 -44.15
N ALA A 2 -29.73 42.03 -42.99
CA ALA A 2 -29.04 41.29 -41.92
C ALA A 2 -28.95 39.81 -42.33
N VAL A 3 -27.73 39.28 -42.37
CA VAL A 3 -27.51 37.86 -42.64
C VAL A 3 -27.77 37.13 -41.33
N THR A 4 -28.90 36.44 -41.23
CA THR A 4 -29.23 35.60 -40.09
C THR A 4 -28.52 34.27 -40.28
N TRP A 5 -27.29 34.17 -39.76
CA TRP A 5 -26.53 32.93 -39.80
C TRP A 5 -27.29 31.85 -39.03
N LYS A 6 -27.66 30.76 -39.73
CA LYS A 6 -28.27 29.59 -39.12
C LYS A 6 -27.27 29.01 -38.11
N LYS A 7 -27.72 28.79 -36.87
CA LYS A 7 -26.96 28.09 -35.82
C LYS A 7 -26.30 26.85 -36.45
N VAL A 8 -25.01 26.64 -36.17
CA VAL A 8 -24.23 25.53 -36.75
C VAL A 8 -25.05 24.25 -36.66
N ALA A 9 -25.18 23.52 -37.77
CA ALA A 9 -26.12 22.40 -37.91
C ALA A 9 -25.92 21.26 -36.87
N TYR A 10 -24.82 21.29 -36.14
CA TYR A 10 -24.41 20.30 -35.14
C TYR A 10 -24.09 20.92 -33.78
N ALA A 11 -24.51 22.17 -33.52
CA ALA A 11 -24.16 22.87 -32.28
C ALA A 11 -24.59 22.14 -31.00
N ASP A 12 -25.62 21.29 -31.10
CA ASP A 12 -26.13 20.48 -29.98
C ASP A 12 -25.54 19.05 -29.99
N GLU A 13 -24.75 18.68 -31.01
CA GLU A 13 -24.08 17.39 -31.17
C GLU A 13 -22.55 17.48 -30.93
N VAL A 14 -22.01 18.69 -30.80
CA VAL A 14 -20.58 18.94 -30.62
C VAL A 14 -20.32 19.72 -29.34
N ILE A 15 -19.21 19.41 -28.67
CA ILE A 15 -18.75 20.19 -27.52
C ILE A 15 -17.88 21.33 -28.06
N ALA A 16 -18.31 22.56 -27.84
CA ALA A 16 -17.59 23.73 -28.34
C ALA A 16 -16.26 23.92 -27.60
N ASN A 17 -15.16 24.15 -28.34
CA ASN A 17 -13.83 24.42 -27.75
C ASN A 17 -13.85 25.58 -26.74
N ALA A 18 -14.73 26.58 -26.95
CA ALA A 18 -14.89 27.71 -26.06
C ALA A 18 -15.36 27.33 -24.63
N LEU A 19 -15.83 26.09 -24.41
CA LEU A 19 -16.13 25.56 -23.09
C LEU A 19 -14.88 25.48 -22.20
N LEU A 20 -13.71 25.18 -22.79
CA LEU A 20 -12.42 25.13 -22.13
C LEU A 20 -11.73 26.48 -22.26
N ALA A 21 -11.46 27.13 -21.14
CA ALA A 21 -10.93 28.50 -21.10
C ALA A 21 -9.52 28.57 -20.52
N THR A 22 -9.09 27.54 -19.79
CA THR A 22 -7.81 27.50 -19.08
C THR A 22 -7.14 26.15 -19.31
N LYS A 23 -5.80 26.16 -19.28
CA LYS A 23 -5.00 24.95 -19.39
C LYS A 23 -5.35 24.01 -18.24
N GLY A 24 -5.66 22.76 -18.58
CA GLY A 24 -6.00 21.72 -17.60
C GLY A 24 -7.47 21.67 -17.20
N ASP A 25 -8.33 22.49 -17.80
CA ASP A 25 -9.79 22.33 -17.69
C ASP A 25 -10.20 20.92 -18.17
N MET A 26 -11.17 20.32 -17.48
CA MET A 26 -11.74 19.01 -17.78
C MET A 26 -13.20 19.12 -18.19
N ILE A 27 -13.62 18.32 -19.17
CA ILE A 27 -15.03 18.20 -19.56
C ILE A 27 -15.65 17.04 -18.79
N TYR A 28 -16.81 17.26 -18.19
CA TYR A 28 -17.60 16.22 -17.54
C TYR A 28 -19.09 16.37 -17.87
N ALA A 29 -19.89 15.34 -17.61
CA ALA A 29 -21.34 15.42 -17.74
C ALA A 29 -21.95 15.89 -16.40
N SER A 30 -22.54 17.08 -16.39
CA SER A 30 -23.26 17.60 -15.20
C SER A 30 -24.67 17.01 -15.05
N ALA A 31 -25.22 16.47 -16.15
CA ALA A 31 -26.44 15.69 -16.24
C ALA A 31 -26.42 14.87 -17.54
N ALA A 32 -27.43 14.02 -17.75
CA ALA A 32 -27.59 13.26 -18.99
C ALA A 32 -27.63 14.21 -20.21
N GLY A 33 -26.62 14.11 -21.09
CA GLY A 33 -26.51 14.94 -22.29
C GLY A 33 -26.09 16.39 -22.04
N VAL A 34 -25.65 16.77 -20.83
CA VAL A 34 -25.26 18.15 -20.49
C VAL A 34 -23.76 18.23 -20.18
N PRO A 35 -22.91 18.53 -21.17
CA PRO A 35 -21.48 18.75 -20.93
C PRO A 35 -21.25 20.04 -20.14
N ALA A 36 -20.37 19.97 -19.16
CA ALA A 36 -19.92 21.08 -18.34
C ALA A 36 -18.39 21.04 -18.20
N LYS A 37 -17.83 22.13 -17.68
CA LYS A 37 -16.41 22.25 -17.38
C LYS A 37 -16.16 22.13 -15.89
N LEU A 38 -15.16 21.35 -15.50
CA LEU A 38 -14.48 21.44 -14.23
C LEU A 38 -13.12 22.12 -14.47
N ALA A 39 -12.85 23.23 -13.78
CA ALA A 39 -11.57 23.93 -13.91
C ALA A 39 -10.41 23.05 -13.41
N ILE A 40 -9.17 23.35 -13.80
CA ILE A 40 -7.99 22.68 -13.22
C ILE A 40 -7.98 22.84 -11.69
N GLY A 41 -7.65 21.76 -10.98
CA GLY A 41 -7.43 21.77 -9.53
C GLY A 41 -6.13 22.49 -9.15
N ALA A 42 -5.95 22.76 -7.87
CA ALA A 42 -4.69 23.20 -7.31
C ALA A 42 -3.70 22.04 -7.14
N ASP A 43 -2.44 22.37 -6.84
CA ASP A 43 -1.46 21.38 -6.40
C ASP A 43 -1.97 20.64 -5.16
N ASP A 44 -1.63 19.36 -5.04
CA ASP A 44 -2.05 18.45 -3.96
C ASP A 44 -3.58 18.21 -3.85
N GLU A 45 -4.35 18.49 -4.91
CA GLU A 45 -5.74 18.05 -5.03
C GLU A 45 -5.88 16.76 -5.86
N ILE A 46 -6.85 15.94 -5.49
CA ILE A 46 -7.25 14.73 -6.21
C ILE A 46 -8.66 14.87 -6.77
N LEU A 47 -8.92 14.25 -7.91
CA LEU A 47 -10.26 14.19 -8.46
C LEU A 47 -11.08 13.14 -7.71
N ARG A 48 -12.16 13.57 -7.08
CA ARG A 48 -13.09 12.68 -6.37
C ARG A 48 -14.54 13.02 -6.73
N VAL A 49 -15.44 12.06 -6.56
CA VAL A 49 -16.88 12.34 -6.65
C VAL A 49 -17.32 12.95 -5.33
N ALA A 50 -17.84 14.19 -5.38
CA ALA A 50 -18.40 14.90 -4.24
C ALA A 50 -19.86 15.23 -4.53
N THR A 51 -20.79 14.51 -3.89
CA THR A 51 -22.24 14.68 -4.11
C THR A 51 -22.62 14.53 -5.59
N ASP A 52 -22.35 13.35 -6.15
CA ASP A 52 -22.73 12.91 -7.50
C ASP A 52 -21.97 13.53 -8.69
N LEU A 53 -21.15 14.56 -8.48
CA LEU A 53 -20.32 15.17 -9.53
C LEU A 53 -18.83 15.07 -9.22
N PRO A 54 -17.96 15.01 -10.24
CA PRO A 54 -16.53 15.10 -10.04
C PRO A 54 -16.15 16.49 -9.52
N ASN A 55 -15.32 16.53 -8.49
CA ASN A 55 -14.81 17.73 -7.86
C ASN A 55 -13.34 17.52 -7.46
N TRP A 56 -12.56 18.60 -7.45
CA TRP A 56 -11.23 18.58 -6.86
C TRP A 56 -11.35 18.69 -5.35
N GLU A 57 -10.67 17.79 -4.64
CA GLU A 57 -10.64 17.78 -3.20
C GLU A 57 -9.19 17.63 -2.73
N ALA A 58 -8.86 18.24 -1.59
CA ALA A 58 -7.55 18.08 -0.98
C ALA A 58 -7.21 16.60 -0.82
N MET A 59 -6.00 16.22 -1.22
CA MET A 59 -5.51 14.86 -1.03
C MET A 59 -5.49 14.57 0.48
N PRO A 60 -6.26 13.57 0.96
CA PRO A 60 -6.19 13.22 2.37
C PRO A 60 -4.81 12.66 2.68
N ALA A 61 -4.38 12.78 3.93
CA ALA A 61 -3.19 12.06 4.38
C ALA A 61 -3.37 10.57 4.02
N PRO A 62 -2.35 9.92 3.45
CA PRO A 62 -2.43 8.50 3.14
C PRO A 62 -2.81 7.77 4.43
N ALA A 63 -3.80 6.87 4.35
CA ALA A 63 -4.05 5.96 5.45
C ALA A 63 -2.74 5.21 5.72
N ALA A 64 -2.29 5.21 6.98
CA ALA A 64 -1.09 4.49 7.34
C ALA A 64 -1.23 3.04 6.86
N HIS A 65 -0.29 2.58 6.03
CA HIS A 65 -0.22 1.17 5.69
C HIS A 65 -0.01 0.41 6.99
N THR A 66 -1.01 -0.35 7.40
CA THR A 66 -0.81 -1.33 8.46
C THR A 66 0.09 -2.41 7.90
N LEU A 67 1.02 -2.87 8.74
CA LEU A 67 1.78 -4.09 8.47
C LEU A 67 0.72 -5.17 8.13
N ASN A 68 0.73 -5.70 6.90
CA ASN A 68 -0.25 -6.62 6.30
C ASN A 68 -1.37 -6.03 5.41
N SER A 69 -1.28 -4.79 4.91
CA SER A 69 -2.35 -4.23 4.04
C SER A 69 -2.43 -4.81 2.61
N HIS A 70 -1.51 -5.68 2.21
CA HIS A 70 -1.53 -6.33 0.90
C HIS A 70 -1.01 -7.78 1.03
N THR A 71 -1.91 -8.76 1.05
CA THR A 71 -1.61 -10.22 1.10
C THR A 71 -0.80 -10.71 2.32
N ALA A 72 -0.62 -12.05 2.42
CA ALA A 72 -0.02 -12.70 3.59
C ALA A 72 1.39 -12.15 3.87
N ALA A 73 1.64 -11.84 5.15
CA ALA A 73 2.85 -11.19 5.62
C ALA A 73 4.13 -11.83 5.05
N ASP A 74 4.88 -11.04 4.29
CA ASP A 74 6.14 -11.39 3.63
C ASP A 74 7.37 -10.74 4.31
N GLY A 75 7.21 -10.32 5.57
CA GLY A 75 8.31 -9.85 6.42
C GLY A 75 8.20 -10.32 7.87
N ALA A 76 9.35 -10.58 8.52
CA ALA A 76 9.45 -10.77 9.96
C ALA A 76 9.00 -9.49 10.68
N VAL A 77 7.97 -9.63 11.52
CA VAL A 77 7.46 -8.55 12.37
C VAL A 77 8.33 -8.43 13.61
N ASP A 78 8.73 -7.23 13.99
CA ASP A 78 9.36 -7.00 15.29
C ASP A 78 8.35 -7.39 16.40
N PHE A 79 8.79 -8.21 17.36
CA PHE A 79 7.96 -8.64 18.48
C PHE A 79 7.74 -7.44 19.38
N ASN A 80 6.69 -6.68 19.09
CA ASN A 80 6.30 -5.39 19.67
C ASN A 80 6.05 -5.47 21.19
N LEU A 81 7.09 -5.78 21.97
CA LEU A 81 7.07 -6.11 23.40
C LEU A 81 6.14 -7.28 23.79
N GLN A 82 5.70 -8.12 22.86
CA GLN A 82 5.10 -9.41 23.20
C GLN A 82 6.23 -10.41 23.43
N GLU A 83 6.31 -10.92 24.67
CA GLU A 83 7.24 -11.97 25.08
C GLU A 83 7.27 -13.05 23.99
N ALA A 84 8.44 -13.36 23.45
CA ALA A 84 8.59 -14.49 22.55
C ALA A 84 8.07 -15.74 23.28
N THR A 85 6.93 -16.27 22.85
CA THR A 85 6.33 -17.46 23.48
C THR A 85 7.07 -18.74 23.10
N ASP A 86 7.90 -18.68 22.06
CA ASP A 86 8.62 -19.82 21.52
C ASP A 86 10.02 -19.42 21.04
N LEU A 87 11.01 -20.26 21.33
CA LEU A 87 12.42 -20.10 20.94
C LEU A 87 12.82 -21.32 20.12
N VAL A 88 12.81 -21.18 18.79
CA VAL A 88 13.29 -22.24 17.90
C VAL A 88 14.81 -22.14 17.79
N VAL A 89 15.51 -23.13 18.34
CA VAL A 89 16.96 -23.27 18.16
C VAL A 89 17.22 -24.32 17.10
N MET A 90 17.69 -23.89 15.93
CA MET A 90 18.19 -24.80 14.90
C MET A 90 19.65 -25.11 15.22
N ASP A 91 19.95 -26.32 15.69
CA ASP A 91 21.33 -26.79 15.69
C ASP A 91 21.68 -27.30 14.29
N VAL A 92 22.92 -27.05 13.87
CA VAL A 92 23.53 -27.81 12.80
C VAL A 92 24.72 -28.46 13.47
N ALA A 93 24.57 -29.71 13.89
CA ALA A 93 25.73 -30.47 14.33
C ALA A 93 26.73 -30.47 13.17
N ASN A 94 27.94 -29.94 13.39
CA ASN A 94 29.06 -30.24 12.50
C ASN A 94 29.12 -31.77 12.37
N GLU A 95 29.18 -32.29 11.15
CA GLU A 95 29.17 -33.73 10.87
C GLU A 95 30.26 -34.47 11.66
N ALA A 96 31.40 -33.81 11.93
CA ALA A 96 32.50 -34.32 12.75
C ALA A 96 32.21 -34.38 14.28
N GLY A 97 31.11 -33.79 14.75
CA GLY A 97 30.70 -33.75 16.16
C GLY A 97 29.51 -34.66 16.50
N LEU A 98 28.97 -35.38 15.50
CA LEU A 98 27.94 -36.40 15.73
C LEU A 98 28.56 -37.64 16.38
N PRO A 99 27.92 -38.26 17.38
CA PRO A 99 28.40 -39.52 17.93
C PRO A 99 28.35 -40.62 16.85
N GLU A 100 29.44 -41.38 16.72
CA GLU A 100 29.52 -42.47 15.72
C GLU A 100 28.49 -43.59 15.96
N VAL A 101 27.96 -43.71 17.20
CA VAL A 101 26.87 -44.63 17.58
C VAL A 101 26.01 -43.98 18.69
N GLY A 102 24.68 -44.04 18.58
CA GLY A 102 23.73 -43.53 19.59
C GLY A 102 22.98 -42.25 19.18
N ILE A 103 22.21 -41.65 20.10
CA ILE A 103 21.51 -40.36 19.91
C ILE A 103 22.29 -39.29 20.68
N ALA A 104 22.71 -38.20 20.02
CA ALA A 104 23.17 -37.02 20.72
C ALA A 104 21.97 -36.29 21.34
N VAL A 105 21.84 -36.32 22.67
CA VAL A 105 20.86 -35.49 23.37
C VAL A 105 21.52 -34.14 23.66
N ALA A 106 21.23 -33.17 22.81
CA ALA A 106 21.60 -31.78 23.03
C ALA A 106 20.51 -31.11 23.89
N GLN A 107 20.92 -30.43 24.97
CA GLN A 107 20.00 -29.64 25.82
C GLN A 107 20.43 -28.18 25.87
N LEU A 108 19.44 -27.29 26.01
CA LEU A 108 19.69 -25.87 26.28
C LEU A 108 20.23 -25.71 27.71
N CYS A 109 21.36 -25.02 27.85
CA CYS A 109 22.02 -24.80 29.12
C CYS A 109 22.56 -23.36 29.22
N PHE A 110 22.73 -22.86 30.44
CA PHE A 110 23.47 -21.62 30.71
C PHE A 110 24.85 -21.98 31.27
N ALA A 111 25.90 -21.31 30.80
CA ALA A 111 27.22 -21.49 31.37
C ALA A 111 27.26 -20.91 32.80
N ALA A 112 27.86 -21.62 33.75
CA ALA A 112 27.92 -21.14 35.14
C ALA A 112 28.72 -19.84 35.31
N SER A 113 29.61 -19.55 34.35
CA SER A 113 30.49 -18.38 34.35
C SER A 113 29.97 -17.21 33.50
N GLU A 114 28.99 -17.43 32.61
CA GLU A 114 28.53 -16.40 31.67
C GLU A 114 27.02 -16.47 31.46
N LYS A 115 26.36 -15.30 31.36
CA LYS A 115 24.91 -15.19 31.19
C LYS A 115 24.47 -15.40 29.73
N THR A 116 25.10 -16.34 29.05
CA THR A 116 24.83 -16.69 27.65
C THR A 116 24.20 -18.07 27.57
N LEU A 117 23.29 -18.25 26.60
CA LEU A 117 22.61 -19.51 26.32
C LEU A 117 23.51 -20.38 25.42
N HIS A 118 23.69 -21.64 25.78
CA HIS A 118 24.51 -22.63 25.07
C HIS A 118 23.69 -23.90 24.77
N ILE A 119 24.21 -24.70 23.83
CA ILE A 119 23.77 -26.08 23.59
C ILE A 119 24.79 -27.00 24.23
N CYS A 120 24.41 -27.67 25.32
CA CYS A 120 25.26 -28.62 26.01
C CYS A 120 24.94 -30.04 25.54
N THR A 121 25.98 -30.83 25.32
CA THR A 121 25.84 -32.29 25.28
C THR A 121 25.92 -32.81 26.71
N VAL A 122 25.01 -33.72 27.08
CA VAL A 122 25.25 -34.54 28.28
C VAL A 122 26.25 -35.62 27.91
N ALA A 123 27.29 -35.81 28.72
CA ALA A 123 28.03 -37.07 28.66
C ALA A 123 27.03 -38.18 29.01
N ALA A 124 26.92 -39.17 28.12
CA ALA A 124 26.09 -40.36 28.34
C ALA A 124 26.59 -41.16 29.55
#